data_AF-A0A936ZJA2-F1
#
_entry.id   AF-A0A936ZJA2-F1
#
_cell.length_a   1.000
_cell.length_b   1.000
_cell.length_c   1.000
_cell.angle_alpha   90.00
_cell.angle_beta   90.00
_cell.angle_gamma   90.00
#
_symmetry.space_group_name_H-M   'P 1'
#
loop_
_entity.id
_entity.type
_entity.pdbx_description
1 polymer ?
#
loop_
_entity_poly.entity_id
_entity_poly.type
_entity_poly.pdbx_seq_one_letter_code
_entity_poly.pdbx_strand_id
1 'polypeptide(L)'
;MPHKGTSPRTPDLFEYTITVPTPLSQRSTPPPRQAGVASLSDAQLVQNLGQLMDELRHRLEAGRGSRPELEAAAKQASLSLKRLIPGSARRDRPPRSSKTSSVLQEGQRKAVRAALLAGVAPNQVAKHFGLSLATVRKVLDESA
;
A
#
# COMPACT_ATOMS: atom_id res chain seq x y z
N MET A 1 -10.41 -101.08 3.65
CA MET A 1 -11.13 -99.81 3.91
C MET A 1 -10.11 -98.77 4.38
N PRO A 2 -10.02 -97.60 3.72
CA PRO A 2 -8.93 -96.65 3.94
C PRO A 2 -9.22 -95.67 5.09
N HIS A 3 -8.22 -95.46 5.95
CA HIS A 3 -8.28 -94.48 7.04
C HIS A 3 -7.56 -93.20 6.67
N LYS A 4 -8.23 -92.08 6.97
CA LYS A 4 -7.94 -90.70 6.61
C LYS A 4 -6.58 -90.26 7.15
N GLY A 5 -5.63 -89.98 6.25
CA GLY A 5 -4.52 -89.07 6.52
C GLY A 5 -4.92 -87.69 6.03
N THR A 6 -5.01 -86.70 6.90
CA THR A 6 -5.10 -85.30 6.49
C THR A 6 -4.35 -84.44 7.51
N SER A 7 -3.18 -83.99 7.07
CA SER A 7 -2.25 -83.11 7.78
C SER A 7 -2.90 -81.77 8.13
N PRO A 8 -2.62 -81.15 9.30
CA PRO A 8 -3.14 -79.84 9.64
C PRO A 8 -2.50 -78.78 8.74
N ARG A 9 -3.33 -78.19 7.89
CA ARG A 9 -2.97 -77.11 6.95
C ARG A 9 -2.70 -75.84 7.77
N THR A 10 -1.47 -75.35 7.73
CA THR A 10 -1.09 -74.01 8.22
C THR A 10 -1.93 -72.95 7.50
N PRO A 11 -2.58 -72.01 8.21
CA PRO A 11 -3.24 -70.88 7.56
C PRO A 11 -2.18 -69.99 6.92
N ASP A 12 -2.31 -69.81 5.60
CA ASP A 12 -1.45 -68.95 4.78
C ASP A 12 -1.70 -67.48 5.16
N LEU A 13 -0.64 -66.77 5.56
CA LEU A 13 -0.70 -65.38 6.07
C LEU A 13 -0.98 -64.33 4.98
N PHE A 14 -1.15 -64.76 3.74
CA PHE A 14 -1.35 -63.87 2.59
C PHE A 14 -2.80 -63.77 2.10
N GLU A 15 -3.76 -64.45 2.74
CA GLU A 15 -5.20 -64.33 2.41
C GLU A 15 -5.99 -63.38 3.34
N TYR A 16 -5.30 -62.46 4.04
CA TYR A 16 -5.97 -61.25 4.50
C TYR A 16 -6.11 -60.31 3.30
N THR A 17 -7.24 -60.45 2.59
CA THR A 17 -7.81 -59.34 1.82
C THR A 17 -8.12 -58.22 2.80
N ILE A 18 -7.12 -57.37 3.05
CA ILE A 18 -7.34 -56.06 3.64
C ILE A 18 -8.22 -55.34 2.64
N THR A 19 -9.52 -55.35 2.91
CA THR A 19 -10.45 -54.40 2.30
C THR A 19 -10.06 -53.05 2.89
N VAL A 20 -9.02 -52.45 2.33
CA VAL A 20 -8.72 -51.04 2.57
C VAL A 20 -9.94 -50.32 2.00
N PRO A 21 -10.76 -49.61 2.80
CA PRO A 21 -11.71 -48.70 2.20
C PRO A 21 -10.86 -47.69 1.44
N THR A 22 -10.88 -47.77 0.12
CA THR A 22 -10.35 -46.74 -0.77
C THR A 22 -10.86 -45.42 -0.21
N PRO A 23 -10.03 -44.51 0.33
CA PRO A 23 -10.52 -43.20 0.65
C PRO A 23 -11.06 -42.67 -0.67
N LEU A 24 -12.36 -42.36 -0.71
CA LEU A 24 -12.94 -41.64 -1.83
C LEU A 24 -11.93 -40.53 -2.11
N SER A 25 -11.36 -40.54 -3.32
CA SER A 25 -10.69 -39.38 -3.86
C SER A 25 -11.76 -38.29 -3.84
N GLN A 26 -11.82 -37.58 -2.72
CA GLN A 26 -12.57 -36.38 -2.53
C GLN A 26 -11.87 -35.48 -3.52
N ARG A 27 -12.46 -35.39 -4.73
CA ARG A 27 -12.07 -34.40 -5.72
C ARG A 27 -12.05 -33.12 -4.93
N SER A 28 -10.85 -32.62 -4.68
CA SER A 28 -10.64 -31.30 -4.12
C SER A 28 -11.50 -30.42 -5.00
N THR A 29 -12.61 -29.95 -4.43
CA THR A 29 -13.44 -28.96 -5.09
C THR A 29 -12.46 -27.83 -5.33
N PRO A 30 -12.19 -27.46 -6.60
CA PRO A 30 -11.33 -26.31 -6.84
C PRO A 30 -11.93 -25.17 -6.02
N PRO A 31 -11.10 -24.41 -5.27
CA PRO A 31 -11.60 -23.28 -4.50
C PRO A 31 -12.50 -22.46 -5.43
N PRO A 32 -13.68 -22.01 -4.96
CA PRO A 32 -14.60 -21.27 -5.80
C PRO A 32 -13.79 -20.18 -6.48
N ARG A 33 -13.55 -20.34 -7.79
CA ARG A 33 -12.87 -19.33 -8.58
C ARG A 33 -13.65 -18.08 -8.28
N GLN A 34 -12.98 -17.00 -7.86
CA GLN A 34 -13.57 -15.67 -7.70
C GLN A 34 -13.92 -15.09 -9.08
N ALA A 35 -14.58 -15.91 -9.91
CA ALA A 35 -14.93 -15.69 -11.30
C ALA A 35 -15.92 -14.55 -11.46
N GLY A 36 -16.57 -14.12 -10.37
CA GLY A 36 -17.47 -12.98 -10.38
C GLY A 36 -16.79 -11.66 -10.71
N VAL A 37 -15.51 -11.45 -10.34
CA VAL A 37 -14.79 -10.21 -10.63
C VAL A 37 -13.95 -10.32 -11.90
N ALA A 38 -13.38 -11.51 -12.16
CA ALA A 38 -12.54 -11.76 -13.33
C ALA A 38 -13.32 -11.84 -14.66
N SER A 39 -14.64 -11.98 -14.61
CA SER A 39 -15.50 -12.00 -15.80
C SER A 39 -16.14 -10.63 -16.13
N LEU A 40 -15.91 -9.61 -15.29
CA LEU A 40 -16.47 -8.28 -15.51
C LEU A 40 -15.70 -7.55 -16.61
N SER A 41 -16.44 -6.86 -17.48
CA SER A 41 -15.85 -5.82 -18.32
C SER A 41 -15.37 -4.64 -17.47
N ASP A 42 -14.41 -3.87 -17.97
CA ASP A 42 -13.90 -2.68 -17.28
C ASP A 42 -15.03 -1.69 -16.89
N ALA A 43 -16.03 -1.54 -17.78
CA ALA A 43 -17.19 -0.69 -17.52
C ALA A 43 -18.06 -1.20 -16.35
N GLN A 44 -18.31 -2.51 -16.30
CA GLN A 44 -19.04 -3.13 -15.18
C GLN A 44 -18.26 -3.05 -13.87
N LEU A 45 -16.93 -3.18 -13.93
CA LEU A 45 -16.06 -3.06 -12.77
C LEU A 45 -16.09 -1.64 -12.18
N VAL A 46 -16.02 -0.61 -13.04
CA VAL A 46 -16.14 0.79 -12.62
C VAL A 46 -17.53 1.09 -12.05
N GLN A 47 -18.59 0.60 -12.69
CA GLN A 47 -19.96 0.79 -12.22
C GLN A 47 -20.18 0.16 -10.83
N ASN A 48 -19.74 -1.09 -10.65
CA ASN A 48 -19.85 -1.79 -9.36
C ASN A 48 -19.02 -1.09 -8.27
N LEU A 49 -17.84 -0.58 -8.60
CA LEU A 49 -17.02 0.19 -7.67
C LEU A 49 -17.74 1.48 -7.23
N GLY A 50 -18.38 2.20 -8.15
CA GLY A 50 -19.17 3.40 -7.84
C GLY A 50 -20.32 3.10 -6.88
N GLN A 51 -21.13 2.08 -7.19
CA GLN A 51 -22.25 1.66 -6.34
C GLN A 51 -21.78 1.25 -4.93
N LEU A 52 -20.66 0.54 -4.84
CA LEU A 52 -20.08 0.14 -3.55
C LEU A 52 -19.63 1.36 -2.73
N MET A 53 -19.04 2.37 -3.38
CA MET A 53 -18.62 3.61 -2.71
C MET A 53 -19.83 4.41 -2.20
N ASP A 54 -20.89 4.50 -2.99
CA ASP A 54 -22.11 5.20 -2.59
C ASP A 54 -22.78 4.51 -1.40
N GLU A 55 -22.87 3.17 -1.41
CA GLU A 55 -23.41 2.39 -0.30
C GLU A 55 -22.54 2.49 0.96
N LEU A 56 -21.20 2.46 0.80
CA LEU A 56 -20.28 2.65 1.92
C LEU A 56 -20.45 4.02 2.57
N ARG A 57 -20.56 5.06 1.75
CA ARG A 57 -20.83 6.43 2.22
C ARG A 57 -22.18 6.49 2.93
N HIS A 58 -23.23 5.94 2.34
CA HIS A 58 -24.55 5.90 2.94
C HIS A 58 -24.54 5.19 4.31
N ARG A 59 -23.84 4.06 4.44
CA ARG A 59 -23.72 3.32 5.71
C ARG A 59 -22.88 4.01 6.77
N LEU A 60 -21.90 4.81 6.36
CA LEU A 60 -21.10 5.63 7.28
C LEU A 60 -21.91 6.83 7.77
N GLU A 61 -22.69 7.47 6.90
CA GLU A 61 -23.53 8.63 7.24
C GLU A 61 -24.81 8.23 8.01
N ALA A 62 -25.46 7.13 7.64
CA ALA A 62 -26.69 6.65 8.27
C ALA A 62 -26.45 5.83 9.56
N GLY A 63 -25.21 5.44 9.84
CA GLY A 63 -24.85 4.70 11.03
C GLY A 63 -24.99 5.56 12.29
N ARG A 64 -25.99 5.27 13.13
CA ARG A 64 -26.13 5.86 14.48
C ARG A 64 -25.08 5.33 15.48
N GLY A 65 -23.81 5.32 15.11
CA GLY A 65 -22.71 4.85 15.96
C GLY A 65 -21.37 4.83 15.25
N SER A 66 -20.28 4.92 16.03
CA SER A 66 -18.91 4.74 15.53
C SER A 66 -18.75 3.35 14.93
N ARG A 67 -18.43 3.28 13.64
CA ARG A 67 -18.13 2.03 12.93
C ARG A 67 -16.63 2.01 12.57
N PRO A 68 -15.74 1.86 13.57
CA PRO A 68 -14.31 2.01 13.37
C PRO A 68 -13.75 0.98 12.38
N GLU A 69 -14.33 -0.21 12.35
CA GLU A 69 -13.95 -1.26 11.39
C GLU A 69 -14.30 -0.88 9.95
N LEU A 70 -15.48 -0.29 9.73
CA LEU A 70 -15.93 0.16 8.41
C LEU A 70 -15.08 1.35 7.92
N GLU A 71 -14.78 2.27 8.82
CA GLU A 71 -13.88 3.40 8.53
C GLU A 71 -12.46 2.94 8.22
N ALA A 72 -11.92 1.98 8.99
CA ALA A 72 -10.60 1.42 8.76
C ALA A 72 -10.55 0.71 7.40
N ALA A 73 -11.55 -0.10 7.08
CA ALA A 73 -11.67 -0.76 5.79
C ALA A 73 -11.76 0.25 4.63
N ALA A 74 -12.57 1.30 4.78
CA ALA A 74 -12.69 2.37 3.78
C ALA A 74 -11.37 3.13 3.57
N LYS A 75 -10.65 3.46 4.65
CA LYS A 75 -9.32 4.09 4.59
C LYS A 75 -8.31 3.19 3.87
N GLN A 76 -8.29 1.90 4.20
CA GLN A 76 -7.39 0.93 3.56
C GLN A 76 -7.70 0.75 2.07
N ALA A 77 -8.99 0.67 1.71
CA ALA A 77 -9.42 0.61 0.30
C ALA A 77 -8.98 1.86 -0.47
N SER A 78 -9.13 3.06 0.12
CA SER A 78 -8.65 4.31 -0.48
C SER A 78 -7.15 4.30 -0.75
N LEU A 79 -6.35 3.81 0.20
CA LEU A 79 -4.90 3.70 0.02
C LEU A 79 -4.54 2.71 -1.09
N SER A 80 -5.23 1.57 -1.16
CA SER A 80 -5.03 0.59 -2.23
C SER A 80 -5.38 1.15 -3.61
N LEU A 81 -6.52 1.85 -3.74
CA LEU A 81 -6.92 2.50 -4.99
C LEU A 81 -5.91 3.57 -5.43
N LYS A 82 -5.38 4.37 -4.49
CA LYS A 82 -4.34 5.36 -4.78
C LYS A 82 -3.05 4.75 -5.33
N ARG A 83 -2.72 3.51 -4.92
CA ARG A 83 -1.53 2.77 -5.40
C ARG A 83 -1.73 2.21 -6.81
N LEU A 84 -2.97 1.94 -7.21
CA LEU A 84 -3.29 1.42 -8.54
C LEU A 84 -3.16 2.47 -9.65
N ILE A 85 -3.26 3.76 -9.30
CA ILE A 85 -3.07 4.86 -10.26
C ILE A 85 -1.56 5.01 -10.51
N PRO A 86 -1.06 4.70 -11.73
CA PRO A 86 0.34 4.87 -12.07
C PRO A 86 0.63 6.37 -12.14
N GLY A 87 1.19 6.94 -11.06
CA GLY A 87 1.75 8.29 -11.12
C GLY A 87 1.28 9.34 -10.12
N SER A 88 1.03 9.00 -8.85
CA SER A 88 0.98 10.03 -7.78
C SER A 88 2.31 10.18 -7.01
N ALA A 89 3.17 9.15 -6.97
CA ALA A 89 4.47 9.22 -6.30
C ALA A 89 5.46 10.23 -6.92
N ARG A 90 5.16 10.78 -8.11
CA ARG A 90 5.96 11.84 -8.76
C ARG A 90 5.33 13.24 -8.68
N ARG A 91 4.16 13.39 -8.05
CA ARG A 91 3.55 14.71 -7.76
C ARG A 91 3.83 15.24 -6.35
N ASP A 92 4.46 14.43 -5.50
CA ASP A 92 5.19 14.92 -4.32
C ASP A 92 6.62 15.35 -4.66
N ARG A 93 6.92 15.61 -5.93
CA ARG A 93 7.95 16.61 -6.20
C ARG A 93 7.26 17.93 -5.86
N PRO A 94 7.61 18.61 -4.75
CA PRO A 94 7.03 19.91 -4.47
C PRO A 94 7.20 20.73 -5.75
N PRO A 95 6.14 21.41 -6.23
CA PRO A 95 6.35 22.46 -7.20
C PRO A 95 7.47 23.30 -6.61
N ARG A 96 8.46 23.68 -7.42
CA ARG A 96 9.36 24.79 -7.08
C ARG A 96 8.50 26.04 -6.96
N SER A 97 7.69 26.09 -5.90
CA SER A 97 6.83 27.16 -5.49
C SER A 97 7.74 28.06 -4.68
N SER A 98 8.37 28.95 -5.42
CA SER A 98 8.67 30.29 -4.95
C SER A 98 7.62 30.76 -3.93
N LYS A 99 8.09 31.21 -2.76
CA LYS A 99 7.32 31.83 -1.65
C LYS A 99 6.50 30.76 -0.90
N THR A 100 6.81 30.38 0.32
CA THR A 100 7.13 31.21 1.50
C THR A 100 7.93 30.39 2.53
N SER A 101 8.69 31.09 3.39
CA SER A 101 9.43 30.58 4.56
C SER A 101 10.63 29.65 4.31
N SER A 102 11.63 30.10 3.56
CA SER A 102 13.00 29.65 3.85
C SER A 102 13.51 30.41 5.08
N VAL A 103 13.33 29.82 6.25
CA VAL A 103 14.31 29.99 7.32
C VAL A 103 15.63 29.61 6.68
N LEU A 104 16.46 30.59 6.33
CA LEU A 104 17.77 30.32 5.74
C LEU A 104 18.47 29.30 6.63
N GLN A 105 18.98 28.23 6.02
CA GLN A 105 19.79 27.27 6.74
C GLN A 105 20.98 28.02 7.37
N GLU A 106 21.37 27.64 8.58
CA GLU A 106 22.41 28.35 9.33
C GLU A 106 23.72 28.49 8.53
N GLY A 107 24.10 27.47 7.77
CA GLY A 107 25.26 27.52 6.86
C GLY A 107 25.12 28.58 5.75
N GLN A 108 23.91 28.75 5.19
CA GLN A 108 23.64 29.77 4.18
C GLN A 108 23.67 31.19 4.79
N ARG A 109 23.18 31.36 6.03
CA ARG A 109 23.29 32.66 6.74
C ARG A 109 24.74 33.04 6.96
N LYS A 110 25.57 32.11 7.43
CA LYS A 110 27.01 32.33 7.63
C LYS A 110 27.73 32.67 6.34
N ALA A 111 27.39 32.00 5.24
CA ALA A 111 27.96 32.30 3.92
C ALA A 111 27.56 33.69 3.40
N VAL A 112 26.28 34.07 3.55
CA VAL A 112 25.79 35.41 3.20
C VAL A 112 26.48 36.48 4.05
N ARG A 113 26.64 36.25 5.35
CA ARG A 113 27.39 37.15 6.26
C ARG A 113 28.84 37.30 5.84
N ALA A 114 29.53 36.18 5.57
CA ALA A 114 30.92 36.21 5.12
C ALA A 114 31.09 36.97 3.80
N ALA A 115 30.15 36.79 2.85
CA ALA A 115 30.17 37.52 1.58
C ALA A 115 29.96 39.04 1.78
N LEU A 116 29.07 39.43 2.69
CA LEU A 116 28.86 40.85 3.01
C LEU A 116 30.08 41.45 3.72
N LEU A 117 30.70 40.73 4.66
CA LEU A 117 31.94 41.14 5.31
C LEU A 117 33.11 41.23 4.35
N ALA A 118 33.13 40.40 3.30
CA ALA A 118 34.10 40.46 2.22
C ALA A 118 33.84 41.63 1.23
N GLY A 119 32.85 42.49 1.49
CA GLY A 119 32.56 43.68 0.69
C GLY A 119 31.73 43.41 -0.58
N VAL A 120 31.15 42.22 -0.72
CA VAL A 120 30.30 41.89 -1.88
C VAL A 120 28.97 42.64 -1.76
N ALA A 121 28.56 43.31 -2.84
CA ALA A 121 27.32 44.08 -2.86
C ALA A 121 26.10 43.18 -2.56
N PRO A 122 25.15 43.60 -1.70
CA PRO A 122 23.97 42.80 -1.32
C PRO A 122 23.13 42.31 -2.51
N ASN A 123 23.08 43.09 -3.59
CA ASN A 123 22.39 42.73 -4.83
C ASN A 123 23.04 41.54 -5.54
N GLN A 124 24.37 41.44 -5.49
CA GLN A 124 25.09 40.30 -6.06
C GLN A 124 24.90 39.06 -5.20
N VAL A 125 24.97 39.20 -3.86
CA VAL A 125 24.68 38.10 -2.93
C VAL A 125 23.26 37.55 -3.14
N ALA A 126 22.25 38.42 -3.26
CA ALA A 126 20.88 37.99 -3.54
C ALA A 126 20.78 37.16 -4.85
N LYS A 127 21.47 37.58 -5.91
CA LYS A 127 21.50 36.87 -7.20
C LYS A 127 22.22 35.52 -7.10
N HIS A 128 23.40 35.47 -6.48
CA HIS A 128 24.20 34.25 -6.38
C HIS A 128 23.55 33.17 -5.50
N PHE A 129 22.87 33.59 -4.43
CA PHE A 129 22.23 32.66 -3.49
C PHE A 129 20.75 32.39 -3.83
N GLY A 130 20.19 33.04 -4.86
CA GLY A 130 18.78 32.91 -5.23
C GLY A 130 17.83 33.42 -4.14
N LEU A 131 18.27 34.41 -3.35
CA LEU A 131 17.54 34.96 -2.22
C LEU A 131 16.88 36.29 -2.59
N SER A 132 15.81 36.63 -1.87
CA SER A 132 15.25 37.97 -1.98
C SER A 132 16.19 39.00 -1.33
N LEU A 133 16.23 40.21 -1.87
CA LEU A 133 17.01 41.31 -1.30
C LEU A 133 16.59 41.61 0.16
N ALA A 134 15.28 41.50 0.45
CA ALA A 134 14.75 41.64 1.81
C ALA A 134 15.30 40.57 2.77
N THR A 135 15.54 39.35 2.28
CA THR A 135 16.14 38.26 3.07
C THR A 135 17.60 38.55 3.39
N VAL A 136 18.38 39.10 2.44
CA VAL A 136 19.77 39.50 2.67
C VAL A 136 19.87 40.66 3.66
N ARG A 137 18.95 41.64 3.58
CA ARG A 137 18.85 42.74 4.55
C ARG A 137 18.49 42.25 5.95
N LYS A 138 17.54 41.31 6.08
CA LYS A 138 17.24 40.69 7.37
C LYS A 138 18.45 40.00 8.00
N VAL A 139 19.29 39.33 7.22
CA VAL A 139 20.53 38.72 7.74
C VAL A 139 21.51 39.80 8.22
N LEU A 140 21.58 40.94 7.55
CA LEU A 140 22.38 42.09 7.99
C LEU A 140 21.84 42.64 9.32
N ASP A 141 20.52 42.85 9.42
CA ASP A 141 19.85 43.40 10.61
C ASP A 141 19.92 42.44 11.82
N GLU A 142 19.91 41.12 11.59
CA GLU A 142 20.11 40.09 12.64
C GLU A 142 21.57 40.00 13.15
N SER A 143 22.50 40.76 12.57
CA SER A 143 23.94 40.69 12.87
C SER A 143 24.50 41.98 13.49
N ALA A 144 23.69 43.04 13.58
CA ALA A 144 23.99 44.28 14.27
C ALA A 144 23.57 44.18 15.75
#